data_AF-A0A971Q0V6-F1
#
_entry.id   AF-A0A971Q0V6-F1
#
_cell.length_a   1.000
_cell.length_b   1.000
_cell.length_c   1.000
_cell.angle_alpha   90.00
_cell.angle_beta   90.00
_cell.angle_gamma   90.00
#
_symmetry.space_group_name_H-M   'P 1'
#
loop_
_entity.id
_entity.type
_entity.pdbx_description
1 polymer ?
#
loop_
_entity_poly.entity_id
_entity_poly.type
_entity_poly.pdbx_seq_one_letter_code
_entity_poly.pdbx_strand_id
1 'polypeptide(L)'
;MNTEEIIKTAFELGNAIAQSEEMINLRNQQAELMNKKDAYDLIMRYQDARTKMDNKLMDGLLVTQQEEAHLDILEQQVSNHPDIQVLLAAQEKLENL
;
A
#
# COMPACT_ATOMS: atom_id res chain seq x y z
N MET A 1 -29.99 -10.27 18.57
CA MET A 1 -28.68 -10.17 17.92
C MET A 1 -27.64 -10.70 18.87
N ASN A 2 -27.23 -11.96 18.70
CA ASN A 2 -26.18 -12.60 19.50
C ASN A 2 -24.81 -12.39 18.83
N THR A 3 -23.72 -12.65 19.54
CA THR A 3 -22.35 -12.46 19.02
C THR A 3 -22.05 -13.33 17.78
N GLU A 4 -22.56 -14.55 17.69
CA GLU A 4 -22.38 -15.42 16.52
C GLU A 4 -23.09 -14.86 15.28
N GLU A 5 -24.27 -14.27 15.44
CA GLU A 5 -25.00 -13.58 14.37
C GLU A 5 -24.21 -12.36 13.88
N ILE A 6 -23.63 -11.57 14.78
CA ILE A 6 -22.76 -10.43 14.43
C ILE A 6 -21.54 -10.91 13.65
N ILE A 7 -20.88 -11.98 14.10
CA ILE A 7 -19.71 -12.56 13.42
C ILE A 7 -20.09 -13.06 12.03
N LYS A 8 -21.22 -13.76 11.91
CA LYS A 8 -21.72 -14.25 10.62
C LYS A 8 -22.01 -13.11 9.65
N THR A 9 -22.70 -12.06 10.10
CA THR A 9 -22.99 -10.88 9.26
C THR A 9 -21.71 -10.13 8.88
N ALA A 10 -20.73 -10.01 9.78
CA ALA A 10 -19.44 -9.42 9.45
C ALA A 10 -18.66 -10.23 8.40
N PHE A 11 -18.75 -11.56 8.45
CA PHE A 11 -18.14 -12.43 7.44
C PHE A 11 -18.85 -12.33 6.08
N GLU A 12 -20.18 -12.28 6.07
CA GLU A 12 -20.97 -12.05 4.85
C GLU A 12 -20.66 -10.69 4.22
N LEU A 13 -20.52 -9.64 5.04
CA LEU A 13 -20.08 -8.31 4.59
C LEU A 13 -18.65 -8.37 4.00
N GLY A 14 -17.71 -9.03 4.68
CA GLY A 14 -16.35 -9.21 4.18
C GLY A 14 -16.31 -9.93 2.83
N ASN A 15 -17.15 -10.95 2.62
CA ASN A 15 -17.27 -11.63 1.34
C ASN A 15 -17.87 -10.72 0.25
N ALA A 16 -18.87 -9.92 0.59
CA ALA A 16 -19.46 -8.96 -0.34
C ALA A 16 -18.44 -7.90 -0.78
N ILE A 17 -17.64 -7.35 0.16
CA ILE A 17 -16.55 -6.42 -0.15
C ILE A 17 -15.49 -7.12 -1.02
N ALA A 18 -15.11 -8.36 -0.70
CA ALA A 18 -14.11 -9.10 -1.47
C ALA A 18 -14.52 -9.37 -2.93
N GLN A 19 -15.82 -9.36 -3.22
CA GLN A 19 -16.41 -9.55 -4.55
C GLN A 19 -16.87 -8.23 -5.19
N SER A 20 -16.70 -7.10 -4.51
CA SER A 20 -17.05 -5.77 -5.01
C SER A 20 -16.26 -5.41 -6.26
N GLU A 21 -16.84 -4.54 -7.09
CA GLU A 21 -16.19 -4.03 -8.28
C GLU A 21 -14.90 -3.26 -7.91
N GLU A 22 -14.93 -2.56 -6.79
CA GLU A 22 -13.82 -1.79 -6.23
C GLU A 22 -12.65 -2.71 -5.85
N MET A 23 -12.91 -3.83 -5.19
CA MET A 23 -11.87 -4.81 -4.84
C MET A 23 -11.29 -5.49 -6.08
N ILE A 24 -12.12 -5.82 -7.07
CA ILE A 24 -11.67 -6.40 -8.34
C ILE A 24 -10.80 -5.39 -9.10
N ASN A 25 -11.26 -4.13 -9.20
CA ASN A 25 -10.52 -3.05 -9.84
C ASN A 25 -9.17 -2.83 -9.16
N LEU A 26 -9.13 -2.79 -7.82
CA LEU A 26 -7.89 -2.65 -7.07
C LEU A 26 -6.89 -3.78 -7.40
N ARG A 27 -7.35 -5.04 -7.44
CA ARG A 27 -6.48 -6.18 -7.82
C ARG A 27 -5.95 -6.06 -9.24
N ASN A 28 -6.77 -5.60 -10.18
CA ASN A 28 -6.35 -5.40 -11.56
C ASN A 28 -5.28 -4.30 -11.65
N GLN A 29 -5.48 -3.16 -10.96
CA GLN A 29 -4.51 -2.08 -10.92
C GLN A 29 -3.18 -2.53 -10.28
N GLN A 30 -3.23 -3.35 -9.23
CA GLN A 30 -2.02 -3.95 -8.63
C GLN A 30 -1.28 -4.84 -9.62
N ALA A 31 -2.00 -5.73 -10.32
CA ALA A 31 -1.41 -6.61 -11.31
C ALA A 31 -0.81 -5.83 -12.50
N GLU A 32 -1.47 -4.77 -12.96
CA GLU A 32 -0.93 -3.88 -14.00
C GLU A 32 0.34 -3.18 -13.54
N LEU A 33 0.35 -2.64 -12.32
CA LEU A 33 1.52 -1.96 -11.75
C LEU A 33 2.74 -2.88 -11.64
N MET A 34 2.54 -4.15 -11.30
CA MET A 34 3.63 -5.15 -11.27
C MET A 34 4.26 -5.38 -12.64
N ASN A 35 3.54 -5.13 -13.73
CA ASN A 35 4.07 -5.21 -15.09
C ASN A 35 4.75 -3.91 -15.56
N LYS A 36 4.60 -2.81 -14.80
CA LYS A 36 5.26 -1.53 -15.06
C LYS A 36 6.61 -1.51 -14.34
N LYS A 37 7.67 -1.84 -15.08
CA LYS A 37 9.03 -1.92 -14.52
C LYS A 37 9.44 -0.66 -13.75
N ASP A 38 9.18 0.52 -14.30
CA ASP A 38 9.61 1.79 -13.69
C ASP A 38 8.90 2.05 -12.35
N ALA A 39 7.59 1.81 -12.28
CA ALA A 39 6.82 1.94 -11.06
C ALA A 39 7.21 0.90 -10.02
N TYR A 40 7.39 -0.36 -10.45
CA TYR A 40 7.81 -1.46 -9.60
C TYR A 40 9.20 -1.22 -9.01
N ASP A 41 10.18 -0.84 -9.83
CA ASP A 41 11.55 -0.55 -9.39
C ASP A 41 11.57 0.60 -8.37
N LEU A 42 10.72 1.62 -8.56
CA LEU A 42 10.59 2.75 -7.64
C LEU A 42 10.01 2.32 -6.28
N ILE A 43 8.96 1.50 -6.28
CA ILE A 43 8.38 0.93 -5.05
C ILE A 43 9.39 0.07 -4.30
N MET A 44 10.12 -0.80 -5.02
CA MET A 44 11.12 -1.67 -4.42
C MET A 44 12.26 -0.87 -3.77
N ARG A 45 12.72 0.22 -4.41
CA ARG A 45 13.73 1.11 -3.83
C ARG A 45 13.25 1.81 -2.57
N TYR A 46 12.02 2.32 -2.58
CA TYR A 46 11.40 2.92 -1.40
C TYR A 46 11.28 1.92 -0.25
N GLN A 47 10.77 0.72 -0.52
CA GLN A 47 10.63 -0.33 0.49
C GLN A 47 11.98 -0.77 1.07
N ASP A 48 13.01 -0.92 0.24
CA ASP A 48 14.36 -1.26 0.70
C ASP A 48 14.96 -0.17 1.59
N ALA A 49 14.84 1.11 1.18
CA ALA A 49 15.30 2.25 1.98
C ALA A 49 14.58 2.33 3.33
N ARG A 50 13.25 2.17 3.33
CA ARG A 50 12.43 2.16 4.54
C ARG A 50 12.80 1.01 5.47
N THR A 51 12.91 -0.20 4.94
CA THR A 51 13.28 -1.40 5.73
C THR A 51 14.65 -1.23 6.38
N LYS A 52 15.64 -0.67 5.66
CA LYS A 52 16.96 -0.39 6.22
C LYS A 52 16.88 0.63 7.37
N MET A 53 16.05 1.65 7.22
CA MET A 53 15.85 2.66 8.26
C MET A 53 15.14 2.08 9.50
N ASP A 54 14.09 1.30 9.28
CA ASP A 54 13.34 0.62 10.35
C ASP A 54 14.24 -0.35 11.12
N ASN A 55 15.06 -1.14 10.43
CA ASN A 55 16.04 -2.03 11.06
C ASN A 55 17.06 -1.25 11.91
N LYS A 56 17.57 -0.12 11.41
CA LYS A 56 18.48 0.74 12.19
C LYS A 56 17.82 1.25 13.47
N LEU A 57 16.57 1.70 13.39
CA LEU A 57 15.80 2.16 14.55
C LEU A 57 15.59 1.02 15.55
N MET A 58 15.26 -0.18 15.07
CA MET A 58 15.12 -1.38 15.92
C MET A 58 16.44 -1.76 16.60
N ASP A 59 17.56 -1.64 15.90
CA ASP A 59 18.90 -1.91 16.43
C ASP A 59 19.44 -0.78 17.34
N GLY A 60 18.69 0.30 17.54
CA GLY A 60 19.10 1.47 18.32
C GLY A 60 20.22 2.29 17.64
N LEU A 61 20.42 2.11 16.34
CA LEU A 61 21.38 2.86 15.55
C LEU A 61 20.80 4.22 15.15
N LEU A 62 21.67 5.23 15.08
CA LEU A 62 21.29 6.56 14.61
C LEU A 62 20.96 6.51 13.11
N VAL A 63 19.77 6.98 12.76
CA VAL A 63 19.39 7.33 11.39
C VAL A 63 19.91 8.73 11.12
N THR A 64 20.60 8.92 9.99
CA THR A 64 21.12 10.24 9.62
C THR A 64 20.07 11.08 8.89
N GLN A 65 20.18 12.42 8.98
CA GLN A 65 19.31 13.33 8.23
C GLN A 65 19.37 13.09 6.70
N GLN A 66 20.50 12.62 6.18
CA GLN A 66 20.63 12.30 4.76
C GLN A 66 19.78 11.08 4.38
N GLU A 67 19.65 10.09 5.27
CA GLU A 67 18.83 8.91 5.06
C GLU A 67 17.35 9.24 5.14
N GLU A 68 16.95 10.07 6.10
CA GLU A 68 15.59 10.61 6.19
C GLU A 68 15.23 11.40 4.93
N ALA A 69 16.09 12.34 4.52
CA ALA A 69 15.87 13.12 3.30
C ALA A 69 15.83 12.25 2.04
N HIS A 70 16.62 11.17 1.99
CA HIS A 70 16.57 10.24 0.87
C HIS A 70 15.24 9.49 0.84
N LEU A 71 14.75 9.04 1.99
CA LEU A 71 13.45 8.37 2.10
C LEU A 71 12.31 9.30 1.72
N ASP A 72 12.34 10.56 2.16
CA ASP A 72 11.34 11.58 1.82
C ASP A 72 11.29 11.82 0.30
N ILE A 73 12.46 11.88 -0.37
CA ILE A 73 12.53 12.03 -1.83
C ILE A 73 11.92 10.81 -2.53
N LEU A 74 12.25 9.60 -2.07
CA LEU A 74 11.69 8.37 -2.64
C LEU A 74 10.18 8.31 -2.42
N GLU A 75 9.69 8.72 -1.25
CA GLU A 75 8.26 8.80 -0.94
C GLU A 75 7.53 9.75 -1.88
N GLN A 76 8.09 10.96 -2.09
CA GLN A 76 7.53 11.92 -3.04
C GLN A 76 7.55 11.39 -4.47
N GLN A 77 8.60 10.66 -4.88
CA GLN A 77 8.65 10.06 -6.21
C GLN A 77 7.58 8.99 -6.38
N VAL A 78 7.40 8.11 -5.37
CA VAL A 78 6.35 7.08 -5.36
C VAL A 78 4.97 7.73 -5.41
N SER A 79 4.69 8.72 -4.55
CA SER A 79 3.39 9.37 -4.46
C SER A 79 3.03 10.19 -5.70
N ASN A 80 4.04 10.68 -6.43
CA ASN A 80 3.84 11.45 -7.65
C ASN A 80 3.88 10.59 -8.92
N HIS A 81 4.19 9.30 -8.82
CA HIS A 81 4.24 8.42 -9.99
C HIS A 81 2.81 8.17 -10.53
N PRO A 82 2.51 8.46 -11.80
CA PRO A 82 1.15 8.40 -12.33
C PRO A 82 0.47 7.03 -12.15
N ASP A 83 1.17 5.94 -12.46
CA ASP A 83 0.62 4.59 -12.30
C ASP A 83 0.35 4.24 -10.82
N ILE A 84 1.15 4.77 -9.89
CA ILE A 84 0.97 4.55 -8.45
C ILE A 84 -0.20 5.39 -7.95
N GLN A 85 -0.39 6.62 -8.45
CA GLN A 85 -1.55 7.45 -8.11
C GLN A 85 -2.87 6.80 -8.54
N VAL A 86 -2.90 6.11 -9.69
CA VAL A 86 -4.08 5.34 -10.11
C VAL A 86 -4.37 4.22 -9.11
N LEU A 87 -3.33 3.52 -8.64
CA LEU A 87 -3.48 2.50 -7.61
C LEU A 87 -3.98 3.09 -6.28
N LEU A 88 -3.40 4.21 -5.83
CA LEU A 88 -3.78 4.89 -4.58
C LEU A 88 -5.24 5.37 -4.64
N ALA A 89 -5.67 5.93 -5.77
CA ALA A 89 -7.06 6.32 -5.97
C ALA A 89 -8.03 5.12 -5.96
N ALA A 90 -7.60 3.96 -6.47
CA ALA A 90 -8.39 2.74 -6.38
C ALA A 90 -8.48 2.21 -4.92
N GLN A 91 -7.41 2.35 -4.13
CA GLN A 91 -7.42 2.01 -2.70
C GLN A 91 -8.36 2.93 -1.92
N GLU A 92 -8.25 4.25 -2.12
CA GLU A 92 -9.11 5.23 -1.43
C GLU A 92 -10.59 4.99 -1.72
N LYS A 93 -10.94 4.57 -2.95
CA LYS A 93 -12.33 4.20 -3.28
C LYS A 93 -12.81 2.96 -2.52
N LEU A 94 -11.95 1.96 -2.35
CA LEU A 94 -12.28 0.76 -1.58
C LEU A 94 -12.40 1.06 -0.07
N GLU A 95 -11.57 1.97 0.45
CA GLU A 95 -11.60 2.37 1.87
C GLU A 95 -12.85 3.19 2.22
N ASN A 96 -13.46 3.85 1.23
CA ASN A 96 -14.68 4.66 1.39
C ASN A 96 -15.99 3.90 1.10
N LEU A 97 -15.93 2.59 0.85
CA LEU A 97 -17.10 1.70 0.73
C LEU A 97 -17.74 1.43 2.10
#